data_AF-A0A962X8I9-F1
#
_entry.id   AF-A0A962X8I9-F1
#
_cell.length_a   1.000
_cell.length_b   1.000
_cell.length_c   1.000
_cell.angle_alpha   90.00
_cell.angle_beta   90.00
_cell.angle_gamma   90.00
#
_symmetry.space_group_name_H-M   'P 1'
#
loop_
_entity.id
_entity.type
_entity.pdbx_description
1 polymer ?
#
loop_
_entity_poly.entity_id
_entity_poly.type
_entity_poly.pdbx_seq_one_letter_code
_entity_poly.pdbx_strand_id
1 'polypeptide(L)'
;MNRWRVWLLSLAGATLLLALLIFQFPRGIAMNNDIAHQVNTAFAAARTGDYEPVSQLGEQGAGIIPHLQPYLRDENEMVRLQAVALLTTFDDPTAIPLLTQALGDPLQDIRARAALALYERHDPLQLAEQVEVGEALRASLEQGNDTAATILLLSYFPDEASLKALEALRERAGDAQTELATWAPVVSVQLPIAVSLSRLGERAARLTLLQTSADGSLAEREFLLSVLREIDAPEVLHALAAGTLDDVPEVLHALAAGTLDDVSEVGGGVPSGVQPRRRLCDLAVVSLVRRLSLPVNFSIDDQRRFTPAEIDRVRQEITGRLPR
;
A
#
# COMPACT_ATOMS: atom_id res chain seq x y z
N MET A 1 -67.89 -7.04 -31.20
CA MET A 1 -67.08 -8.21 -30.82
C MET A 1 -65.75 -8.11 -31.56
N ASN A 2 -64.62 -7.79 -30.94
CA ASN A 2 -63.72 -8.79 -30.36
C ASN A 2 -62.87 -8.16 -29.24
N ARG A 3 -63.47 -7.94 -28.06
CA ARG A 3 -62.77 -7.51 -26.83
C ARG A 3 -61.92 -8.63 -26.20
N TRP A 4 -62.03 -9.86 -26.70
CA TRP A 4 -61.32 -11.04 -26.19
C TRP A 4 -59.87 -11.18 -26.66
N ARG A 5 -59.48 -10.56 -27.78
CA ARG A 5 -58.11 -10.67 -28.31
C ARG A 5 -57.08 -9.81 -27.59
N VAL A 6 -57.50 -8.72 -26.94
CA VAL A 6 -56.59 -7.82 -26.21
C VAL A 6 -56.14 -8.42 -24.87
N TRP A 7 -57.00 -9.22 -24.22
CA TRP A 7 -56.68 -9.88 -22.94
C TRP A 7 -55.73 -11.08 -23.08
N LEU A 8 -55.74 -11.78 -24.21
CA LEU A 8 -54.83 -12.92 -24.46
C LEU A 8 -53.38 -12.47 -24.72
N LEU A 9 -53.18 -11.29 -25.32
CA LEU A 9 -51.84 -10.74 -25.57
C LEU A 9 -51.21 -10.13 -24.30
N SER A 10 -51.99 -9.60 -23.36
CA SER A 10 -51.44 -9.09 -22.08
C SER A 10 -51.04 -10.21 -21.12
N LEU A 11 -51.74 -11.35 -21.12
CA LEU A 11 -51.43 -12.49 -20.26
C LEU A 11 -50.16 -13.23 -20.74
N ALA A 12 -49.99 -13.38 -22.05
CA ALA A 12 -48.80 -14.01 -22.65
C ALA A 12 -47.53 -13.16 -22.50
N GLY A 13 -47.65 -11.83 -22.54
CA GLY A 13 -46.53 -10.92 -22.26
C GLY A 13 -46.11 -10.91 -20.78
N ALA A 14 -47.07 -11.01 -19.87
CA ALA A 14 -46.82 -11.05 -18.43
C ALA A 14 -46.17 -12.38 -17.99
N THR A 15 -46.56 -13.52 -18.57
CA THR A 15 -45.93 -14.82 -18.26
C THR A 15 -44.51 -14.94 -18.83
N LEU A 16 -44.22 -14.31 -19.99
CA LEU A 16 -42.86 -14.30 -20.54
C LEU A 16 -41.90 -13.43 -19.71
N LEU A 17 -42.38 -12.27 -19.20
CA LEU A 17 -41.63 -11.41 -18.28
C LEU A 17 -41.40 -12.08 -16.91
N LEU A 18 -42.40 -12.80 -16.37
CA LEU A 18 -42.24 -13.56 -15.13
C LEU A 18 -41.28 -14.75 -15.31
N ALA A 19 -41.34 -15.45 -16.45
CA ALA A 19 -40.44 -16.55 -16.76
C ALA A 19 -38.99 -16.09 -17.00
N LEU A 20 -38.78 -14.92 -17.62
CA LEU A 20 -37.45 -14.30 -17.76
C LEU A 20 -36.88 -13.85 -16.40
N LEU A 21 -37.72 -13.34 -15.48
CA LEU A 21 -37.33 -13.04 -14.10
C LEU A 21 -37.00 -14.30 -13.28
N ILE A 22 -37.76 -15.40 -13.45
CA ILE A 22 -37.52 -16.67 -12.75
C ILE A 22 -36.30 -17.41 -13.32
N PHE A 23 -35.86 -17.15 -14.55
CA PHE A 23 -34.66 -17.81 -15.12
C PHE A 23 -33.35 -17.05 -14.88
N GLN A 24 -33.40 -15.73 -14.68
CA GLN A 24 -32.20 -14.93 -14.38
C GLN A 24 -31.82 -14.87 -12.90
N PHE A 25 -32.75 -15.11 -11.96
CA PHE A 25 -32.49 -14.96 -10.52
C PHE A 25 -32.10 -16.22 -9.69
N PRO A 26 -32.36 -17.49 -10.06
CA PRO A 26 -32.14 -18.62 -9.14
C PRO A 26 -30.67 -19.05 -9.04
N ARG A 27 -29.87 -18.85 -10.10
CA ARG A 27 -28.44 -19.23 -10.09
C ARG A 27 -27.59 -18.35 -9.18
N GLY A 28 -27.84 -17.03 -9.17
CA GLY A 28 -27.12 -16.10 -8.29
C GLY A 28 -27.40 -16.33 -6.81
N ILE A 29 -28.64 -16.65 -6.44
CA ILE A 29 -29.02 -16.93 -5.04
C ILE A 29 -28.42 -18.26 -4.55
N ALA A 30 -28.41 -19.30 -5.40
CA ALA A 30 -27.84 -20.60 -5.04
C ALA A 30 -26.31 -20.55 -4.84
N MET A 31 -25.56 -19.86 -5.71
CA MET A 31 -24.11 -19.66 -5.55
C MET A 31 -23.78 -18.78 -4.34
N ASN A 32 -24.55 -17.73 -4.07
CA ASN A 32 -24.32 -16.85 -2.91
C ASN A 32 -24.52 -17.58 -1.57
N ASN A 33 -25.54 -18.46 -1.49
CA ASN A 33 -25.76 -19.29 -0.31
C ASN A 33 -24.63 -20.31 -0.09
N ASP A 34 -24.01 -20.80 -1.16
CA ASP A 34 -22.87 -21.72 -1.09
C ASP A 34 -21.61 -21.03 -0.57
N ILE A 35 -21.27 -19.84 -1.12
CA ILE A 35 -20.11 -19.05 -0.65
C ILE A 35 -20.27 -18.66 0.82
N ALA A 36 -21.44 -18.13 1.21
CA ALA A 36 -21.71 -17.76 2.59
C ALA A 36 -21.56 -18.97 3.54
N HIS A 37 -22.02 -20.15 3.13
CA HIS A 37 -21.88 -21.38 3.91
C HIS A 37 -20.41 -21.82 4.03
N GLN A 38 -19.65 -21.76 2.95
CA GLN A 38 -18.22 -22.10 2.93
C GLN A 38 -17.43 -21.16 3.85
N VAL A 39 -17.65 -19.84 3.74
CA VAL A 39 -17.03 -18.84 4.61
C VAL A 39 -17.36 -19.12 6.08
N ASN A 40 -18.63 -19.37 6.41
CA ASN A 40 -19.04 -19.71 7.77
C ASN A 40 -18.35 -20.97 8.30
N THR A 41 -18.24 -22.00 7.46
CA THR A 41 -17.60 -23.26 7.84
C THR A 41 -16.11 -23.06 8.10
N ALA A 42 -15.43 -22.32 7.23
CA ALA A 42 -14.00 -22.05 7.36
C ALA A 42 -13.67 -21.25 8.63
N PHE A 43 -14.43 -20.20 8.93
CA PHE A 43 -14.20 -19.42 10.14
C PHE A 43 -14.70 -20.11 11.42
N ALA A 44 -15.62 -21.07 11.33
CA ALA A 44 -15.91 -21.97 12.44
C ALA A 44 -14.71 -22.87 12.75
N ALA A 45 -14.03 -23.41 11.73
CA ALA A 45 -12.79 -24.18 11.89
C ALA A 45 -11.66 -23.31 12.47
N ALA A 46 -11.52 -22.07 12.01
CA ALA A 46 -10.52 -21.12 12.52
C ALA A 46 -10.68 -20.83 14.03
N ARG A 47 -11.91 -20.78 14.55
CA ARG A 47 -12.16 -20.65 16.01
C ARG A 47 -11.59 -21.82 16.81
N THR A 48 -11.43 -22.98 16.19
CA THR A 48 -10.83 -24.19 16.79
C THR A 48 -9.34 -24.36 16.46
N GLY A 49 -8.74 -23.39 15.78
CA GLY A 49 -7.31 -23.37 15.44
C GLY A 49 -6.96 -23.95 14.06
N ASP A 50 -7.95 -24.35 13.26
CA ASP A 50 -7.72 -24.84 11.89
C ASP A 50 -7.93 -23.69 10.88
N TYR A 51 -6.83 -23.15 10.38
CA TYR A 51 -6.82 -22.02 9.43
C TYR A 51 -6.70 -22.46 7.97
N GLU A 52 -6.54 -23.75 7.71
CA GLU A 52 -6.41 -24.28 6.36
C GLU A 52 -7.64 -23.93 5.50
N PRO A 53 -8.89 -24.11 6.00
CA PRO A 53 -10.07 -23.76 5.22
C PRO A 53 -10.14 -22.26 4.89
N VAL A 54 -9.66 -21.39 5.78
CA VAL A 54 -9.63 -19.94 5.54
C VAL A 54 -8.60 -19.59 4.47
N SER A 55 -7.46 -20.29 4.45
CA SER A 55 -6.42 -20.11 3.43
C SER A 55 -6.93 -20.50 2.04
N GLN A 56 -7.70 -21.58 1.94
CA GLN A 56 -8.33 -22.03 0.68
C GLN A 56 -9.35 -21.01 0.13
N LEU A 57 -10.04 -20.25 0.99
CA LEU A 57 -10.96 -19.21 0.53
C LEU A 57 -10.27 -18.13 -0.31
N GLY A 58 -8.98 -17.85 -0.05
CA GLY A 58 -8.21 -16.87 -0.82
C GLY A 58 -8.13 -17.22 -2.31
N GLU A 59 -8.14 -18.52 -2.64
CA GLU A 59 -8.10 -19.02 -4.01
C GLU A 59 -9.43 -18.84 -4.77
N GLN A 60 -10.53 -18.58 -4.05
CA GLN A 60 -11.87 -18.42 -4.63
C GLN A 60 -12.13 -17.01 -5.19
N GLY A 61 -11.23 -16.06 -4.89
CA GLY A 61 -11.29 -14.68 -5.37
C GLY A 61 -12.21 -13.75 -4.56
N ALA A 62 -12.28 -12.49 -4.99
CA ALA A 62 -12.90 -11.38 -4.25
C ALA A 62 -14.41 -11.53 -3.96
N GLY A 63 -15.10 -12.50 -4.56
CA GLY A 63 -16.52 -12.76 -4.31
C GLY A 63 -16.85 -13.10 -2.85
N ILE A 64 -15.86 -13.48 -2.04
CA ILE A 64 -16.05 -13.76 -0.62
C ILE A 64 -16.08 -12.50 0.26
N ILE A 65 -15.54 -11.36 -0.21
CA ILE A 65 -15.35 -10.14 0.60
C ILE A 65 -16.63 -9.70 1.34
N PRO A 66 -17.83 -9.67 0.70
CA PRO A 66 -19.07 -9.28 1.37
C PRO A 66 -19.44 -10.14 2.58
N HIS A 67 -18.88 -11.35 2.69
CA HIS A 67 -19.17 -12.31 3.76
C HIS A 67 -18.19 -12.22 4.93
N LEU A 68 -17.14 -11.40 4.85
CA LEU A 68 -16.07 -11.35 5.87
C LEU A 68 -16.38 -10.42 7.06
N GLN A 69 -17.35 -9.51 6.93
CA GLN A 69 -17.69 -8.51 7.95
C GLN A 69 -17.93 -9.08 9.36
N PRO A 70 -18.63 -10.23 9.56
CA PRO A 70 -18.86 -10.79 10.89
C PRO A 70 -17.57 -11.18 11.62
N TYR A 71 -16.55 -11.64 10.89
CA TYR A 71 -15.32 -12.17 11.49
C TYR A 71 -14.32 -11.09 11.88
N LEU A 72 -14.48 -9.88 11.35
CA LEU A 72 -13.73 -8.69 11.79
C LEU A 72 -14.16 -8.19 13.18
N ARG A 73 -15.24 -8.73 13.73
CA ARG A 73 -15.74 -8.43 15.09
C ARG A 73 -15.77 -9.67 15.97
N ASP A 74 -15.10 -10.75 15.55
CA ASP A 74 -15.07 -11.98 16.34
C ASP A 74 -14.37 -11.77 17.68
N GLU A 75 -14.86 -12.43 18.72
CA GLU A 75 -14.23 -12.38 20.05
C GLU A 75 -12.81 -12.95 20.02
N ASN A 76 -12.57 -13.94 19.15
CA ASN A 76 -11.25 -14.52 18.95
C ASN A 76 -10.38 -13.62 18.07
N GLU A 77 -9.31 -13.07 18.64
CA GLU A 77 -8.34 -12.24 17.92
C GLU A 77 -7.72 -12.91 16.70
N MET A 78 -7.49 -14.22 16.75
CA MET A 78 -6.90 -14.94 15.63
C MET A 78 -7.89 -15.04 14.46
N VAL A 79 -9.19 -15.15 14.74
CA VAL A 79 -10.23 -15.09 13.70
C VAL A 79 -10.26 -13.72 13.03
N ARG A 80 -10.20 -12.64 13.83
CA ARG A 80 -10.13 -11.27 13.28
C ARG A 80 -8.87 -11.09 12.42
N LEU A 81 -7.73 -11.60 12.90
CA LEU A 81 -6.46 -11.58 12.18
C LEU A 81 -6.55 -12.32 10.83
N GLN A 82 -7.14 -13.52 10.82
CA GLN A 82 -7.34 -14.30 9.59
C GLN A 82 -8.28 -13.59 8.61
N ALA A 83 -9.34 -12.94 9.10
CA ALA A 83 -10.24 -12.16 8.25
C ALA A 83 -9.52 -10.99 7.57
N VAL A 84 -8.68 -10.25 8.30
CA VAL A 84 -7.86 -9.17 7.72
C VAL A 84 -6.79 -9.73 6.77
N ALA A 85 -6.11 -10.81 7.14
CA ALA A 85 -5.11 -11.45 6.26
C ALA A 85 -5.73 -11.90 4.93
N LEU A 86 -6.95 -12.44 4.97
CA LEU A 86 -7.69 -12.82 3.79
C LEU A 86 -8.06 -11.60 2.92
N LEU A 87 -8.50 -10.49 3.53
CA LEU A 87 -8.73 -9.23 2.80
C LEU A 87 -7.46 -8.72 2.10
N THR A 88 -6.28 -8.88 2.71
CA THR A 88 -4.99 -8.49 2.12
C THR A 88 -4.64 -9.26 0.84
N THR A 89 -5.27 -10.42 0.59
CA THR A 89 -5.02 -11.20 -0.63
C THR A 89 -5.76 -10.67 -1.85
N PHE A 90 -6.68 -9.71 -1.68
CA PHE A 90 -7.51 -9.20 -2.76
C PHE A 90 -7.15 -7.76 -3.13
N ASP A 91 -6.88 -7.53 -4.41
CA ASP A 91 -6.72 -6.19 -4.99
C ASP A 91 -8.10 -5.60 -5.41
N ASP A 92 -9.15 -5.85 -4.63
CA ASP A 92 -10.53 -5.43 -4.93
C ASP A 92 -10.96 -4.27 -4.02
N PRO A 93 -11.36 -3.10 -4.57
CA PRO A 93 -11.77 -1.93 -3.78
C PRO A 93 -12.93 -2.19 -2.81
N THR A 94 -13.73 -3.24 -3.00
CA THR A 94 -14.79 -3.64 -2.04
C THR A 94 -14.22 -4.08 -0.68
N ALA A 95 -12.91 -4.36 -0.58
CA ALA A 95 -12.23 -4.60 0.67
C ALA A 95 -12.00 -3.33 1.51
N ILE A 96 -11.96 -2.14 0.88
CA ILE A 96 -11.59 -0.88 1.55
C ILE A 96 -12.46 -0.59 2.79
N PRO A 97 -13.81 -0.69 2.76
CA PRO A 97 -14.62 -0.44 3.95
C PRO A 97 -14.32 -1.40 5.10
N LEU A 98 -13.99 -2.66 4.79
CA LEU A 98 -13.68 -3.69 5.78
C LEU A 98 -12.28 -3.50 6.39
N LEU A 99 -11.29 -3.14 5.57
CA LEU A 99 -9.96 -2.75 6.04
C LEU A 99 -10.01 -1.47 6.88
N THR A 100 -10.84 -0.50 6.49
CA THR A 100 -11.07 0.74 7.25
C THR A 100 -11.67 0.44 8.63
N GLN A 101 -12.60 -0.53 8.73
CA GLN A 101 -13.09 -1.00 10.03
C GLN A 101 -11.98 -1.62 10.88
N ALA A 102 -11.08 -2.40 10.27
CA ALA A 102 -9.98 -3.09 10.97
C ALA A 102 -8.89 -2.13 11.50
N LEU A 103 -8.80 -0.90 10.98
CA LEU A 103 -7.97 0.16 11.57
C LEU A 103 -8.41 0.53 13.00
N GLY A 104 -9.64 0.21 13.40
CA GLY A 104 -10.15 0.40 14.76
C GLY A 104 -10.02 -0.82 15.67
N ASP A 105 -9.32 -1.88 15.25
CA ASP A 105 -9.21 -3.09 16.06
C ASP A 105 -8.46 -2.83 17.39
N PRO A 106 -8.87 -3.45 18.52
CA PRO A 106 -8.13 -3.35 19.78
C PRO A 106 -6.65 -3.77 19.69
N LEU A 107 -6.32 -4.74 18.83
CA LEU A 107 -4.96 -5.22 18.66
C LEU A 107 -4.20 -4.40 17.61
N GLN A 108 -3.04 -3.91 18.03
CA GLN A 108 -2.14 -3.14 17.17
C GLN A 108 -1.74 -3.92 15.91
N ASP A 109 -1.47 -5.22 16.02
CA ASP A 109 -1.09 -6.07 14.89
C ASP A 109 -2.17 -6.11 13.79
N ILE A 110 -3.44 -6.09 14.17
CA ILE A 110 -4.56 -6.07 13.21
C ILE A 110 -4.65 -4.70 12.55
N ARG A 111 -4.54 -3.61 13.33
CA ARG A 111 -4.50 -2.23 12.78
C ARG A 111 -3.34 -2.05 11.79
N ALA A 112 -2.15 -2.55 12.15
CA ALA A 112 -0.95 -2.49 11.33
C ALA A 112 -1.14 -3.23 10.00
N ARG A 113 -1.70 -4.45 10.03
CA ARG A 113 -2.00 -5.23 8.82
C ARG A 113 -3.06 -4.58 7.94
N ALA A 114 -4.08 -3.96 8.55
CA ALA A 114 -5.09 -3.23 7.82
C ALA A 114 -4.50 -2.01 7.08
N ALA A 115 -3.65 -1.22 7.77
CA ALA A 115 -2.96 -0.09 7.16
C ALA A 115 -2.01 -0.52 6.04
N LEU A 116 -1.26 -1.62 6.25
CA LEU A 116 -0.37 -2.17 5.22
C LEU A 116 -1.16 -2.64 3.99
N ALA A 117 -2.26 -3.36 4.19
CA ALA A 117 -3.12 -3.80 3.10
C ALA A 117 -3.68 -2.61 2.30
N LEU A 118 -4.14 -1.55 3.00
CA LEU A 118 -4.58 -0.32 2.35
C LEU A 118 -3.46 0.32 1.51
N TYR A 119 -2.23 0.34 2.02
CA TYR A 119 -1.08 0.94 1.34
C TYR A 119 -0.60 0.16 0.10
N GLU A 120 -0.58 -1.18 0.18
CA GLU A 120 -0.05 -2.05 -0.88
C GLU A 120 -1.08 -2.39 -1.96
N ARG A 121 -2.36 -2.54 -1.59
CA ARG A 121 -3.40 -3.14 -2.45
C ARG A 121 -4.30 -2.13 -3.13
N HIS A 122 -4.29 -0.89 -2.65
CA HIS A 122 -5.21 0.14 -3.12
C HIS A 122 -4.47 1.41 -3.51
N ASP A 123 -5.02 2.12 -4.50
CA ASP A 123 -4.50 3.41 -4.92
C ASP A 123 -4.75 4.44 -3.81
N PRO A 124 -3.72 5.06 -3.22
CA PRO A 124 -3.89 6.06 -2.17
C PRO A 124 -4.74 7.27 -2.60
N LEU A 125 -4.77 7.61 -3.90
CA LEU A 125 -5.62 8.68 -4.39
C LEU A 125 -7.10 8.30 -4.33
N GLN A 126 -7.44 7.03 -4.61
CA GLN A 126 -8.80 6.51 -4.43
C GLN A 126 -9.18 6.42 -2.95
N LEU A 127 -8.23 6.08 -2.07
CA LEU A 127 -8.46 6.10 -0.63
C LEU A 127 -8.77 7.52 -0.13
N ALA A 128 -8.06 8.53 -0.65
CA ALA A 128 -8.24 9.94 -0.27
C ALA A 128 -9.64 10.50 -0.61
N GLU A 129 -10.35 9.89 -1.56
CA GLU A 129 -11.74 10.25 -1.89
C GLU A 129 -12.73 9.86 -0.77
N GLN A 130 -12.34 8.96 0.14
CA GLN A 130 -13.16 8.45 1.22
C GLN A 130 -12.71 9.05 2.56
N VAL A 131 -13.45 10.05 3.04
CA VAL A 131 -13.13 10.80 4.27
C VAL A 131 -12.97 9.88 5.49
N GLU A 132 -13.77 8.82 5.55
CA GLU A 132 -13.77 7.84 6.64
C GLU A 132 -12.45 7.09 6.75
N VAL A 133 -11.72 6.91 5.64
CA VAL A 133 -10.39 6.26 5.65
C VAL A 133 -9.39 7.14 6.41
N GLY A 134 -9.38 8.45 6.12
CA GLY A 134 -8.51 9.40 6.82
C GLY A 134 -8.83 9.49 8.32
N GLU A 135 -10.13 9.51 8.67
CA GLU A 135 -10.57 9.48 10.07
C GLU A 135 -10.11 8.21 10.80
N ALA A 136 -10.28 7.05 10.17
CA ALA A 136 -9.87 5.77 10.74
C ALA A 136 -8.34 5.66 10.88
N LEU A 137 -7.57 6.15 9.92
CA LEU A 137 -6.11 6.18 9.99
C LEU A 137 -5.62 7.06 11.15
N ARG A 138 -6.21 8.25 11.34
CA ARG A 138 -5.89 9.13 12.47
C ARG A 138 -6.23 8.47 13.80
N ALA A 139 -7.43 7.92 13.94
CA ALA A 139 -7.84 7.21 15.16
C ALA A 139 -6.95 5.98 15.45
N SER A 140 -6.51 5.28 14.41
CA SER A 140 -5.56 4.16 14.49
C SER A 140 -4.18 4.62 14.97
N LEU A 141 -3.69 5.75 14.45
CA LEU A 141 -2.42 6.38 14.87
C LEU A 141 -2.46 6.82 16.34
N GLU A 142 -3.56 7.44 16.77
CA GLU A 142 -3.77 7.85 18.17
C GLU A 142 -3.77 6.66 19.14
N GLN A 143 -4.23 5.49 18.67
CA GLN A 143 -4.18 4.23 19.40
C GLN A 143 -2.82 3.53 19.34
N GLY A 144 -1.79 4.14 18.74
CA GLY A 144 -0.42 3.63 18.70
C GLY A 144 -0.08 2.75 17.49
N ASN A 145 -0.84 2.82 16.39
CA ASN A 145 -0.42 2.21 15.12
C ASN A 145 0.59 3.11 14.39
N ASP A 146 1.84 3.10 14.87
CA ASP A 146 2.93 3.96 14.38
C ASP A 146 3.67 3.33 13.17
N THR A 147 2.96 2.53 12.37
CA THR A 147 3.53 1.87 11.19
C THR A 147 3.80 2.88 10.07
N ALA A 148 4.85 2.65 9.29
CA ALA A 148 5.16 3.48 8.12
C ALA A 148 3.97 3.56 7.16
N ALA A 149 3.23 2.45 6.95
CA ALA A 149 2.03 2.43 6.12
C ALA A 149 0.96 3.43 6.60
N THR A 150 0.65 3.45 7.90
CA THR A 150 -0.33 4.38 8.49
C THR A 150 0.11 5.84 8.29
N ILE A 151 1.38 6.11 8.60
CA ILE A 151 1.97 7.45 8.54
C ILE A 151 1.95 7.97 7.10
N LEU A 152 2.42 7.17 6.14
CA LEU A 152 2.49 7.54 4.72
C LEU A 152 1.10 7.71 4.11
N LEU A 153 0.12 6.88 4.46
CA LEU A 153 -1.25 7.04 3.98
C LEU A 153 -1.88 8.37 4.45
N LEU A 154 -1.58 8.84 5.66
CA LEU A 154 -2.09 10.13 6.15
C LEU A 154 -1.62 11.32 5.32
N SER A 155 -0.49 11.21 4.60
CA SER A 155 -0.01 12.25 3.69
C SER A 155 -0.94 12.51 2.48
N TYR A 156 -1.90 11.62 2.24
CA TYR A 156 -2.94 11.77 1.20
C TYR A 156 -4.20 12.48 1.70
N PHE A 157 -4.29 12.80 2.99
CA PHE A 157 -5.41 13.51 3.61
C PHE A 157 -4.93 14.87 4.15
N PRO A 158 -4.80 15.92 3.31
CA PRO A 158 -4.17 17.19 3.65
C PRO A 158 -5.07 18.12 4.48
N ASP A 159 -5.76 17.56 5.47
CA ASP A 159 -6.55 18.31 6.45
C ASP A 159 -5.73 18.64 7.70
N GLU A 160 -6.21 19.63 8.46
CA GLU A 160 -5.56 20.10 9.69
C GLU A 160 -5.45 18.99 10.75
N ALA A 161 -6.37 18.03 10.76
CA ALA A 161 -6.35 16.94 11.73
C ALA A 161 -5.23 15.94 11.43
N SER A 162 -4.98 15.60 10.15
CA SER A 162 -3.85 14.75 9.75
C SER A 162 -2.50 15.38 10.08
N LEU A 163 -2.36 16.68 9.81
CA LEU A 163 -1.14 17.44 10.16
C LEU A 163 -0.88 17.37 11.66
N LYS A 164 -1.89 17.70 12.50
CA LYS A 164 -1.77 17.62 13.96
C LYS A 164 -1.44 16.22 14.45
N ALA A 165 -2.04 15.19 13.85
CA ALA A 165 -1.78 13.80 14.23
C ALA A 165 -0.32 13.40 13.94
N LEU A 166 0.22 13.80 12.79
CA LEU A 166 1.63 13.57 12.43
C LEU A 166 2.60 14.36 13.32
N GLU A 167 2.27 15.60 13.67
CA GLU A 167 3.06 16.44 14.58
C GLU A 167 3.07 15.86 16.00
N ALA A 168 1.91 15.44 16.52
CA ALA A 168 1.81 14.79 17.82
C ALA A 168 2.59 13.47 17.86
N LEU A 169 2.54 12.68 16.76
CA LEU A 169 3.38 11.49 16.64
C LEU A 169 4.87 11.86 16.66
N ARG A 170 5.28 12.89 15.90
CA ARG A 170 6.67 13.37 15.84
C ARG A 170 7.24 13.68 17.23
N GLU A 171 6.44 14.33 18.08
CA GLU A 171 6.82 14.70 19.45
C GLU A 171 6.95 13.49 20.38
N ARG A 172 6.09 12.47 20.24
CA ARG A 172 6.06 11.29 21.13
C ARG A 172 6.90 10.11 20.65
N ALA A 173 7.26 10.04 19.37
CA ALA A 173 7.87 8.86 18.76
C ALA A 173 9.28 8.56 19.31
N GLY A 174 10.05 9.57 19.71
CA GLY A 174 11.43 9.38 20.20
C GLY A 174 12.26 8.53 19.22
N ASP A 175 12.88 7.48 19.75
CA ASP A 175 13.71 6.52 18.98
C ASP A 175 12.91 5.31 18.45
N ALA A 176 11.58 5.37 18.42
CA ALA A 176 10.73 4.30 17.93
C ALA A 176 11.11 3.92 16.49
N GLN A 177 11.06 2.62 16.21
CA GLN A 177 11.39 2.03 14.92
C GLN A 177 10.14 1.51 14.22
N THR A 178 10.18 1.48 12.90
CA THR A 178 9.09 1.01 12.05
C THR A 178 9.65 0.44 10.76
N GLU A 179 8.85 -0.36 10.09
CA GLU A 179 9.13 -0.89 8.76
C GLU A 179 7.88 -0.75 7.91
N LEU A 180 8.05 -0.65 6.59
CA LEU A 180 6.90 -0.58 5.68
C LEU A 180 6.25 -1.95 5.51
N ALA A 181 7.06 -3.00 5.38
CA ALA A 181 6.63 -4.39 5.22
C ALA A 181 7.67 -5.32 5.84
N THR A 182 7.36 -6.60 6.01
CA THR A 182 8.18 -7.61 6.72
C THR A 182 9.62 -7.80 6.20
N TRP A 183 9.90 -7.35 4.97
CA TRP A 183 11.24 -7.40 4.38
C TRP A 183 11.74 -6.01 3.95
N ALA A 184 11.13 -4.95 4.48
CA ALA A 184 11.60 -3.59 4.30
C ALA A 184 12.69 -3.27 5.33
N PRO A 185 13.55 -2.28 5.07
CA PRO A 185 14.46 -1.78 6.09
C PRO A 185 13.69 -1.24 7.30
N VAL A 186 14.18 -1.58 8.49
CA VAL A 186 13.74 -0.97 9.75
C VAL A 186 14.38 0.41 9.87
N VAL A 187 13.55 1.43 10.05
CA VAL A 187 13.97 2.83 10.16
C VAL A 187 13.29 3.51 11.34
N SER A 188 13.82 4.66 11.76
CA SER A 188 13.13 5.51 12.74
C SER A 188 11.76 5.92 12.22
N VAL A 189 10.75 5.93 13.10
CA VAL A 189 9.41 6.48 12.85
C VAL A 189 9.48 7.94 12.36
N GLN A 190 10.55 8.68 12.70
CA GLN A 190 10.77 10.04 12.22
C GLN A 190 10.89 10.13 10.69
N LEU A 191 11.39 9.09 10.02
CA LEU A 191 11.59 9.12 8.57
C LEU A 191 10.28 9.12 7.76
N PRO A 192 9.33 8.18 7.96
CA PRO A 192 8.03 8.26 7.28
C PRO A 192 7.22 9.50 7.68
N ILE A 193 7.40 10.05 8.89
CA ILE A 193 6.82 11.33 9.28
C ILE A 193 7.40 12.45 8.41
N ALA A 194 8.72 12.51 8.24
CA ALA A 194 9.36 13.50 7.39
C ALA A 194 8.93 13.38 5.92
N VAL A 195 8.77 12.16 5.40
CA VAL A 195 8.21 11.91 4.07
C VAL A 195 6.80 12.51 3.97
N SER A 196 5.94 12.19 4.93
CA SER A 196 4.54 12.61 4.95
C SER A 196 4.38 14.13 5.08
N LEU A 197 5.10 14.74 6.00
CA LEU A 197 5.06 16.19 6.23
C LEU A 197 5.69 16.98 5.07
N SER A 198 6.75 16.46 4.43
CA SER A 198 7.33 17.08 3.23
C SER A 198 6.30 17.14 2.08
N ARG A 199 5.57 16.04 1.86
CA ARG A 199 4.49 15.96 0.86
C ARG A 199 3.34 16.91 1.18
N LEU A 200 3.05 17.11 2.46
CA LEU A 200 2.08 18.11 2.93
C LEU A 200 2.62 19.55 2.92
N GLY A 201 3.83 19.77 2.40
CA GLY A 201 4.40 21.09 2.17
C GLY A 201 5.35 21.60 3.25
N GLU A 202 5.65 20.82 4.30
CA GLU A 202 6.55 21.25 5.36
C GLU A 202 8.00 21.34 4.88
N ARG A 203 8.52 22.57 4.83
CA ARG A 203 9.89 22.83 4.36
C ARG A 203 10.97 22.19 5.24
N ALA A 204 10.78 22.16 6.57
CA ALA A 204 11.75 21.57 7.48
C ALA A 204 11.89 20.05 7.23
N ALA A 205 10.77 19.35 7.09
CA ALA A 205 10.74 17.94 6.73
C ALA A 205 11.43 17.67 5.39
N ARG A 206 11.23 18.52 4.37
CA ARG A 206 11.94 18.40 3.09
C ARG A 206 13.46 18.54 3.23
N LEU A 207 13.93 19.46 4.07
CA LEU A 207 15.37 19.61 4.34
C LEU A 207 15.94 18.38 5.03
N THR A 208 15.19 17.78 5.97
CA THR A 208 15.56 16.50 6.58
C THR A 208 15.68 15.40 5.52
N LEU A 209 14.73 15.28 4.60
CA LEU A 209 14.81 14.29 3.52
C LEU A 209 16.00 14.52 2.59
N LEU A 210 16.36 15.77 2.27
CA LEU A 210 17.55 16.08 1.49
C LEU A 210 18.83 15.61 2.19
N GLN A 211 18.96 15.86 3.49
CA GLN A 211 20.08 15.38 4.30
C GLN A 211 20.09 13.84 4.37
N THR A 212 18.96 13.20 4.65
CA THR A 212 18.89 11.74 4.70
C THR A 212 19.20 11.10 3.33
N SER A 213 18.84 11.75 2.23
CA SER A 213 19.15 11.26 0.88
C SER A 213 20.65 11.28 0.59
N ALA A 214 21.34 12.32 1.07
CA ALA A 214 22.75 12.52 0.85
C ALA A 214 23.62 11.68 1.81
N ASP A 215 23.34 11.75 3.11
CA ASP A 215 24.21 11.27 4.17
C ASP A 215 23.50 10.37 5.20
N GLY A 216 22.27 9.92 4.89
CA GLY A 216 21.57 8.90 5.66
C GLY A 216 22.20 7.52 5.58
N SER A 217 21.84 6.67 6.54
CA SER A 217 22.25 5.27 6.57
C SER A 217 21.74 4.48 5.36
N LEU A 218 22.34 3.31 5.12
CA LEU A 218 21.91 2.41 4.04
C LEU A 218 20.42 2.06 4.15
N ALA A 219 19.93 1.78 5.36
CA ALA A 219 18.53 1.44 5.63
C ALA A 219 17.58 2.61 5.32
N GLU A 220 17.96 3.84 5.68
CA GLU A 220 17.15 5.02 5.41
C GLU A 220 17.09 5.34 3.91
N ARG A 221 18.21 5.24 3.19
CA ARG A 221 18.22 5.44 1.73
C ARG A 221 17.47 4.35 0.99
N GLU A 222 17.59 3.10 1.44
CA GLU A 222 16.78 1.97 0.97
C GLU A 222 15.28 2.22 1.21
N PHE A 223 14.92 2.72 2.40
CA PHE A 223 13.54 3.08 2.73
C PHE A 223 13.02 4.16 1.79
N LEU A 224 13.76 5.27 1.60
CA LEU A 224 13.38 6.35 0.70
C LEU A 224 13.16 5.88 -0.74
N LEU A 225 13.99 4.95 -1.24
CA LEU A 225 13.79 4.31 -2.55
C LEU A 225 12.53 3.44 -2.62
N SER A 226 12.09 2.86 -1.51
CA SER A 226 10.86 2.05 -1.46
C SER A 226 9.58 2.90 -1.40
N VAL A 227 9.68 4.16 -0.96
CA VAL A 227 8.56 5.11 -0.86
C VAL A 227 8.64 6.26 -1.87
N LEU A 228 9.32 6.09 -3.01
CA LEU A 228 9.43 7.15 -4.03
C LEU A 228 8.08 7.66 -4.54
N ARG A 229 7.01 6.87 -4.46
CA ARG A 229 5.63 7.31 -4.79
C ARG A 229 5.21 8.50 -3.90
N GLU A 230 5.69 8.52 -2.66
CA GLU A 230 5.26 9.46 -1.62
C GLU A 230 6.09 10.75 -1.66
N ILE A 231 7.29 10.69 -2.24
CA ILE A 231 8.20 11.82 -2.43
C ILE A 231 7.80 12.60 -3.69
N ASP A 232 7.34 13.83 -3.50
CA ASP A 232 6.92 14.77 -4.54
C ASP A 232 7.95 15.86 -4.85
N ALA A 233 8.86 16.16 -3.91
CA ALA A 233 9.91 17.16 -4.03
C ALA A 233 10.99 16.73 -5.06
N PRO A 234 11.11 17.43 -6.22
CA PRO A 234 12.08 17.08 -7.25
C PRO A 234 13.53 17.09 -6.76
N GLU A 235 13.87 17.99 -5.83
CA GLU A 235 15.23 18.12 -5.30
C GLU A 235 15.62 16.89 -4.46
N VAL A 236 14.66 16.31 -3.72
CA VAL A 236 14.87 15.06 -2.97
C VAL A 236 15.06 13.89 -3.93
N LEU A 237 14.26 13.83 -5.01
CA LEU A 237 14.41 12.79 -6.05
C LEU A 237 15.77 12.87 -6.75
N HIS A 238 16.25 14.08 -7.05
CA HIS A 238 17.58 14.31 -7.60
C HIS A 238 18.69 13.87 -6.65
N ALA A 239 18.61 14.30 -5.38
CA ALA A 239 19.58 13.95 -4.36
C ALA A 239 19.69 12.42 -4.18
N LEU A 240 18.55 11.71 -4.16
CA LEU A 240 18.51 10.25 -4.14
C LEU A 240 19.15 9.63 -5.38
N ALA A 241 18.86 10.15 -6.58
CA ALA A 241 19.32 9.54 -7.82
C ALA A 241 20.82 9.74 -8.07
N ALA A 242 21.28 10.98 -8.13
CA ALA A 242 22.56 11.33 -8.72
C ALA A 242 23.56 11.96 -7.71
N GLY A 243 23.15 12.14 -6.46
CA GLY A 243 23.89 12.99 -5.52
C GLY A 243 23.66 14.47 -5.83
N THR A 244 24.61 15.32 -5.47
CA THR A 244 24.48 16.79 -5.52
C THR A 244 24.11 17.33 -6.90
N LEU A 245 23.17 18.27 -6.93
CA LEU A 245 22.93 19.18 -8.05
C LEU A 245 23.93 20.34 -8.01
N ASP A 246 24.33 20.86 -9.17
CA ASP A 246 25.21 22.04 -9.32
C ASP A 246 24.66 23.32 -8.62
N ASP A 247 23.37 23.36 -8.28
CA ASP A 247 22.64 24.53 -7.74
C ASP A 247 22.28 24.44 -6.22
N VAL A 248 22.78 23.44 -5.49
CA VAL A 248 22.47 23.26 -4.05
C VAL A 248 23.51 24.00 -3.19
N PRO A 249 23.16 24.65 -2.05
CA PRO A 249 24.11 25.44 -1.27
C PRO A 249 25.42 24.69 -0.92
N GLU A 250 26.57 25.40 -0.88
CA GLU A 250 27.93 24.89 -0.58
C GLU A 250 28.01 23.98 0.67
N VAL A 251 27.07 24.09 1.61
CA VAL A 251 27.01 23.26 2.83
C VAL A 251 26.67 21.79 2.54
N LEU A 252 26.02 21.49 1.40
CA LEU A 252 25.65 20.12 0.97
C LEU A 252 26.58 19.56 -0.13
N HIS A 253 27.57 20.34 -0.59
CA HIS A 253 28.48 19.96 -1.68
C HIS A 253 29.51 18.88 -1.30
N ALA A 254 29.59 18.49 -0.02
CA ALA A 254 30.55 17.50 0.43
C ALA A 254 29.93 16.09 0.46
N LEU A 255 30.34 15.25 -0.51
CA LEU A 255 30.53 13.79 -0.36
C LEU A 255 29.36 12.81 -0.52
N ALA A 256 28.17 13.19 -0.96
CA ALA A 256 27.11 12.20 -1.19
C ALA A 256 27.11 11.65 -2.63
N ALA A 257 27.73 10.48 -2.82
CA ALA A 257 27.45 9.65 -3.99
C ALA A 257 25.96 9.26 -3.97
N GLY A 258 25.24 9.50 -5.06
CA GLY A 258 23.82 9.17 -5.15
C GLY A 258 23.58 7.67 -4.99
N THR A 259 22.33 7.26 -4.80
CA THR A 259 22.01 5.83 -4.67
C THR A 259 22.40 5.03 -5.91
N LEU A 260 22.46 5.64 -7.10
CA LEU A 260 22.95 5.01 -8.33
C LEU A 260 24.46 4.67 -8.30
N ASP A 261 25.23 5.32 -7.43
CA ASP A 261 26.68 5.09 -7.28
C ASP A 261 27.00 4.14 -6.11
N ASP A 262 26.02 3.82 -5.28
CA ASP A 262 26.19 3.01 -4.08
C ASP A 262 26.08 1.50 -4.40
N VAL A 263 27.22 0.82 -4.33
CA VAL A 263 27.35 -0.62 -4.59
C VAL A 263 27.15 -1.50 -3.34
N SER A 264 26.81 -0.92 -2.19
CA SER A 264 26.53 -1.66 -0.96
C SER A 264 25.35 -2.61 -1.15
N GLU A 265 25.48 -3.82 -0.59
CA GLU A 265 24.43 -4.84 -0.64
C GLU A 265 23.30 -4.50 0.33
N VAL A 266 22.06 -4.61 -0.14
CA VAL A 266 20.84 -4.35 0.64
C VAL A 266 20.10 -5.63 0.94
N GLY A 267 19.36 -5.64 2.06
CA GLY A 267 18.64 -6.81 2.54
C GLY A 267 17.21 -6.92 2.02
N GLY A 268 16.58 -5.79 1.65
CA GLY A 268 15.16 -5.76 1.34
C GLY A 268 14.80 -6.35 -0.03
N GLY A 269 13.63 -6.99 -0.08
CA GLY A 269 13.00 -7.48 -1.30
C GLY A 269 13.64 -8.71 -1.96
N VAL A 270 14.58 -9.39 -1.28
CA VAL A 270 15.20 -10.63 -1.80
C VAL A 270 15.07 -11.77 -0.78
N PRO A 271 14.54 -12.95 -1.14
CA PRO A 271 14.51 -14.11 -0.25
C PRO A 271 15.92 -14.51 0.23
N SER A 272 16.00 -14.95 1.49
CA SER A 272 17.24 -15.46 2.08
C SER A 272 17.90 -16.52 1.20
N GLY A 273 19.19 -16.33 0.87
CA GLY A 273 20.00 -17.30 0.14
C GLY A 273 20.13 -17.07 -1.38
N VAL A 274 19.43 -16.09 -1.94
CA VAL A 274 19.61 -15.70 -3.36
C VAL A 274 20.96 -14.99 -3.55
N GLN A 275 21.68 -15.40 -4.59
CA GLN A 275 22.96 -14.83 -5.00
C GLN A 275 22.93 -14.47 -6.50
N PRO A 276 23.52 -13.34 -6.91
CA PRO A 276 24.15 -12.32 -6.06
C PRO A 276 23.11 -11.47 -5.31
N ARG A 277 23.46 -10.94 -4.13
CA ARG A 277 22.58 -10.03 -3.38
C ARG A 277 22.30 -8.74 -4.17
N ARG A 278 21.15 -8.11 -3.98
CA ARG A 278 20.83 -6.82 -4.60
C ARG A 278 21.72 -5.71 -4.01
N ARG A 279 22.15 -4.74 -4.82
CA ARG A 279 22.85 -3.53 -4.35
C ARG A 279 21.89 -2.35 -4.28
N LEU A 280 22.25 -1.30 -3.53
CA LEU A 280 21.46 -0.09 -3.45
C LEU A 280 21.26 0.56 -4.84
N CYS A 281 22.30 0.60 -5.68
CA CYS A 281 22.19 1.10 -7.05
C CYS A 281 21.25 0.29 -7.94
N ASP A 282 21.14 -1.03 -7.72
CA ASP A 282 20.22 -1.88 -8.46
C ASP A 282 18.76 -1.62 -8.03
N LEU A 283 18.54 -1.39 -6.73
CA LEU A 283 17.25 -0.93 -6.22
C LEU A 283 16.90 0.45 -6.79
N ALA A 284 17.84 1.38 -6.79
CA ALA A 284 17.66 2.72 -7.32
C ALA A 284 17.24 2.71 -8.80
N VAL A 285 17.91 1.92 -9.64
CA VAL A 285 17.55 1.73 -11.05
C VAL A 285 16.09 1.31 -11.19
N VAL A 286 15.67 0.26 -10.49
CA VAL A 286 14.31 -0.27 -10.62
C VAL A 286 13.28 0.74 -10.12
N SER A 287 13.49 1.29 -8.92
CA SER A 287 12.56 2.23 -8.30
C SER A 287 12.41 3.51 -9.12
N LEU A 288 13.51 4.11 -9.59
CA LEU A 288 13.49 5.35 -10.37
C LEU A 288 12.90 5.16 -11.76
N VAL A 289 13.25 4.07 -12.46
CA VAL A 289 12.69 3.76 -13.79
C VAL A 289 11.17 3.59 -13.71
N ARG A 290 10.68 2.84 -12.71
CA ARG A 290 9.24 2.67 -12.48
C ARG A 290 8.57 3.99 -12.10
N ARG A 291 9.11 4.70 -11.11
CA ARG A 291 8.53 5.95 -10.60
C ARG A 291 8.40 7.04 -11.66
N LEU A 292 9.42 7.21 -12.50
CA LEU A 292 9.51 8.28 -13.49
C LEU A 292 9.15 7.81 -14.90
N SER A 293 8.76 6.54 -15.05
CA SER A 293 8.45 5.90 -16.34
C SER A 293 9.56 6.14 -17.39
N LEU A 294 10.81 5.92 -16.99
CA LEU A 294 11.99 6.25 -17.81
C LEU A 294 12.09 5.32 -19.03
N PRO A 295 12.40 5.85 -20.23
CA PRO A 295 12.52 5.05 -21.44
C PRO A 295 13.90 4.38 -21.49
N VAL A 296 13.98 3.16 -20.99
CA VAL A 296 15.19 2.33 -21.02
C VAL A 296 15.08 1.23 -22.09
N ASN A 297 16.22 0.83 -22.64
CA ASN A 297 16.32 -0.21 -23.69
C ASN A 297 16.74 -1.59 -23.13
N PHE A 298 16.58 -1.81 -21.83
CA PHE A 298 16.90 -3.04 -21.13
C PHE A 298 15.77 -3.45 -20.18
N SER A 299 15.74 -4.72 -19.78
CA SER A 299 14.69 -5.24 -18.87
C SER A 299 14.88 -4.77 -17.44
N ILE A 300 13.77 -4.42 -16.79
CA ILE A 300 13.70 -4.07 -15.37
C ILE A 300 13.24 -5.30 -14.58
N ASP A 301 14.11 -5.79 -13.70
CA ASP A 301 13.88 -6.95 -12.85
C ASP A 301 14.42 -6.64 -11.43
N ASP A 302 13.63 -6.95 -10.41
CA ASP A 302 13.95 -6.69 -9.01
C ASP A 302 15.13 -7.51 -8.47
N GLN A 303 15.47 -8.62 -9.11
CA GLN A 303 16.54 -9.53 -8.66
C GLN A 303 17.86 -9.32 -9.41
N ARG A 304 17.87 -8.45 -10.43
CA ARG A 304 18.99 -8.31 -11.34
C ARG A 304 20.00 -7.27 -10.84
N ARG A 305 21.30 -7.54 -11.07
CA ARG A 305 22.35 -6.52 -11.01
C ARG A 305 22.52 -5.84 -12.36
N PHE A 306 22.55 -4.51 -12.38
CA PHE A 306 22.71 -3.70 -13.57
C PHE A 306 24.18 -3.35 -13.83
N THR A 307 24.53 -3.23 -15.11
CA THR A 307 25.87 -2.85 -15.54
C THR A 307 26.09 -1.33 -15.38
N PRO A 308 27.35 -0.86 -15.28
CA PRO A 308 27.63 0.58 -15.20
C PRO A 308 27.01 1.38 -16.36
N ALA A 309 27.03 0.84 -17.59
CA ALA A 309 26.43 1.50 -18.75
C ALA A 309 24.90 1.67 -18.63
N GLU A 310 24.21 0.72 -18.00
CA GLU A 310 22.77 0.79 -17.77
C GLU A 310 22.43 1.79 -16.66
N ILE A 311 23.23 1.82 -15.59
CA ILE A 311 23.12 2.80 -14.52
C ILE A 311 23.34 4.22 -15.08
N ASP A 312 24.38 4.41 -15.90
CA ASP A 312 24.68 5.69 -16.56
C ASP A 312 23.53 6.13 -17.48
N ARG A 313 22.90 5.18 -18.18
CA ARG A 313 21.74 5.45 -19.03
C ARG A 313 20.55 5.95 -18.21
N VAL A 314 20.28 5.36 -17.05
CA VAL A 314 19.24 5.83 -16.13
C VAL A 314 19.55 7.24 -15.64
N ARG A 315 20.81 7.50 -15.25
CA ARG A 315 21.24 8.83 -14.79
C ARG A 315 20.95 9.91 -15.84
N GLN A 316 21.27 9.65 -17.10
CA GLN A 316 21.01 10.59 -18.20
C GLN A 316 19.52 10.90 -18.40
N GLU A 317 18.66 9.88 -18.32
CA GLU A 317 17.21 10.07 -18.46
C GLU A 317 16.60 10.86 -17.30
N ILE A 318 17.13 10.74 -16.08
CA ILE A 318 16.69 11.49 -14.90
C ILE A 318 17.00 12.99 -15.07
N THR A 319 18.25 13.33 -15.42
CA THR A 319 18.66 14.73 -15.63
C THR A 319 17.82 15.42 -16.71
N GLY A 320 17.32 14.68 -17.69
CA GLY A 320 16.46 15.20 -18.75
C GLY A 320 14.99 15.40 -18.36
N ARG A 321 14.50 14.78 -17.27
CA ARG A 321 13.06 14.75 -16.91
C ARG A 321 12.70 15.44 -15.61
N LEU A 322 13.58 15.47 -14.62
CA LEU A 322 13.29 16.15 -13.35
C LEU A 322 13.60 17.66 -13.48
N PRO A 323 12.69 18.55 -13.07
CA PRO A 323 12.98 19.99 -12.97
C PRO A 323 14.21 20.23 -12.08
N ARG A 324 15.03 21.22 -12.44
CA ARG A 324 16.12 21.71 -11.57
C ARG A 324 15.56 22.58 -10.46
#